data_AF-A0A2V5Y488-F1
#
_entry.id   AF-A0A2V5Y488-F1
#
_cell.length_a   1.000
_cell.length_b   1.000
_cell.length_c   1.000
_cell.angle_alpha   90.00
_cell.angle_beta   90.00
_cell.angle_gamma   90.00
#
_symmetry.space_group_name_H-M   'P 1'
#
loop_
_entity.id
_entity.type
_entity.pdbx_description
1 polymer ?
#
loop_
_entity_poly.entity_id
_entity_poly.type
_entity_poly.pdbx_seq_one_letter_code
_entity_poly.pdbx_strand_id
1 'polypeptide(L)'
;MKRTLIFVCICLLAGSMSDAQQNAPAPSPIAPQAPPPPPAGPSRPTAPAQAVVPVPVPIAPPKPNGPVQKSLVRITATSVEPDYKAPWNSGGIQRGVGAGFVISGNRILTNAHVVSNS
;
A
#
# COMPACT_ATOMS: atom_id res chain seq x y z
N MET A 1 -27.49 31.62 41.56
CA MET A 1 -27.43 30.47 40.64
C MET A 1 -26.53 30.75 39.42
N LYS A 2 -26.75 31.81 38.62
CA LYS A 2 -25.87 32.16 37.48
C LYS A 2 -24.41 32.48 37.85
N ARG A 3 -24.17 33.18 38.98
CA ARG A 3 -22.81 33.53 39.44
C ARG A 3 -22.00 32.31 39.90
N THR A 4 -22.67 31.32 40.49
CA THR A 4 -22.07 30.05 40.94
C THR A 4 -21.65 29.19 39.76
N LEU A 5 -22.46 29.17 38.69
CA LEU A 5 -22.17 28.46 37.44
C LEU A 5 -20.96 29.04 36.70
N ILE A 6 -20.79 30.36 36.71
CA ILE A 6 -19.65 31.04 36.08
C ILE A 6 -18.35 30.69 36.81
N PHE A 7 -18.34 30.68 38.15
CA PHE A 7 -17.15 30.30 38.92
C PHE A 7 -16.72 28.86 38.68
N VAL A 8 -17.67 27.92 38.60
CA VAL A 8 -17.37 26.51 38.29
C VAL A 8 -16.81 26.37 36.87
N CYS A 9 -17.35 27.11 35.90
CA CYS A 9 -16.88 27.08 34.51
C CYS A 9 -15.46 27.65 34.36
N ILE A 10 -15.13 28.73 35.09
CA ILE A 10 -13.78 29.32 35.10
C ILE A 10 -12.76 28.37 35.76
N CYS A 11 -13.13 27.71 36.86
CA CYS A 11 -12.26 26.72 37.51
C CYS A 11 -12.02 25.47 36.65
N LEU A 12 -13.01 25.03 35.87
CA LEU A 12 -12.86 23.90 34.93
C LEU A 12 -12.00 24.25 33.70
N LEU A 13 -12.02 25.50 33.24
CA LEU A 13 -11.20 25.96 32.11
C LEU A 13 -9.74 26.26 32.50
N ALA A 14 -9.49 26.67 33.75
CA ALA A 14 -8.13 26.91 34.26
C ALA A 14 -7.35 25.63 34.59
N GLY A 15 -8.04 24.48 34.71
CA GLY A 15 -7.42 23.19 35.05
C GLY A 15 -6.66 22.50 33.92
N SER A 16 -6.65 23.04 32.70
CA SER A 16 -6.06 22.38 31.52
C SER A 16 -4.74 22.96 31.03
N MET A 17 -4.15 23.93 31.73
CA MET A 17 -2.83 24.48 31.38
C MET A 17 -1.73 23.83 32.24
N SER A 18 -1.52 22.53 32.05
CA SER A 18 -0.27 21.87 32.43
C SER A 18 0.46 21.45 31.17
N ASP A 19 0.99 22.45 30.47
CA ASP A 19 2.15 22.30 29.61
C ASP A 19 3.34 21.92 30.48
N ALA A 20 3.46 20.63 30.79
CA ALA A 20 4.75 20.04 31.10
C ALA A 20 5.38 19.63 29.76
N GLN A 21 5.73 20.62 28.94
CA GLN A 21 6.75 20.44 27.91
C GLN A 21 8.05 20.14 28.64
N GLN A 22 8.29 18.85 28.89
CA GLN A 22 9.55 18.33 29.40
C GLN A 22 10.64 18.71 28.39
N ASN A 23 11.32 19.83 28.62
CA ASN A 23 12.50 20.22 27.86
C ASN A 23 13.66 19.30 28.29
N ALA A 24 13.62 18.05 27.85
CA ALA A 24 14.78 17.20 27.80
C ALA A 24 15.55 17.55 26.52
N PRO A 25 16.89 17.75 26.57
CA PRO A 25 17.66 17.88 25.35
C PRO A 25 17.43 16.64 24.48
N ALA A 26 17.20 16.85 23.19
CA ALA A 26 17.02 15.76 22.24
C ALA A 26 18.19 14.76 22.38
N PRO A 27 17.93 13.45 22.50
CA PRO A 27 19.01 12.47 22.43
C PRO A 27 19.73 12.64 21.09
N SER A 28 21.06 12.57 21.11
CA SER A 28 21.88 12.65 19.90
C SER A 28 21.33 11.67 18.85
N PRO A 29 21.32 12.04 17.55
CA PRO A 29 20.85 11.14 16.52
C PRO A 29 21.68 9.85 16.58
N ILE A 30 21.00 8.75 16.90
CA ILE A 30 21.56 7.42 16.81
C ILE A 30 21.91 7.25 15.33
N ALA A 31 23.21 7.21 15.00
CA ALA A 31 23.66 6.81 13.67
C ALA A 31 22.95 5.49 13.32
N PRO A 32 22.47 5.27 12.08
CA PRO A 32 21.78 4.04 11.73
C PRO A 32 22.61 2.83 12.16
N GLN A 33 22.21 2.16 13.25
CA GLN A 33 22.78 0.88 13.62
C GLN A 33 22.33 -0.10 12.54
N ALA A 34 23.29 -0.63 11.79
CA ALA A 34 23.01 -1.73 10.88
C ALA A 34 22.29 -2.84 11.66
N PRO A 35 21.23 -3.45 11.09
CA PRO A 35 20.54 -4.55 11.75
C PRO A 35 21.55 -5.62 12.19
N PRO A 36 21.40 -6.22 13.39
CA PRO A 36 22.23 -7.36 13.76
C PRO A 36 22.10 -8.44 12.68
N PRO A 37 23.20 -9.11 12.30
CA PRO A 37 23.13 -10.17 11.31
C PRO A 37 22.13 -11.23 11.76
N PRO A 38 21.27 -11.75 10.86
CA PRO A 38 20.35 -12.81 11.22
C PRO A 38 21.13 -14.03 11.74
N PRO A 39 20.56 -14.81 12.68
CA PRO A 39 21.20 -16.03 13.15
C PRO A 39 21.51 -16.94 11.95
N ALA A 40 22.70 -17.54 11.95
CA ALA A 40 23.12 -18.50 10.94
C ALA A 40 22.13 -19.68 10.93
N GLY A 41 21.13 -19.62 10.04
CA GLY A 41 20.23 -20.73 9.78
C GLY A 41 21.00 -21.91 9.16
N PRO A 42 20.42 -23.12 9.17
CA PRO A 42 21.07 -24.28 8.59
C PRO A 42 21.43 -23.99 7.13
N SER A 43 22.69 -24.28 6.79
CA SER A 43 23.27 -24.08 5.46
C SER A 43 22.34 -24.65 4.40
N ARG A 44 21.67 -23.78 3.64
CA ARG A 44 20.99 -24.20 2.41
C ARG A 44 22.05 -24.90 1.54
N PRO A 45 21.80 -26.12 1.02
CA PRO A 45 22.69 -26.70 0.03
C PRO A 45 22.83 -25.71 -1.12
N THR A 46 24.03 -25.19 -1.33
CA THR A 46 24.36 -24.41 -2.53
C THR A 46 24.12 -25.35 -3.71
N ALA A 47 23.05 -25.09 -4.47
CA ALA A 47 22.86 -25.75 -5.75
C ALA A 47 24.12 -25.49 -6.59
N PRO A 48 24.67 -26.51 -7.28
CA PRO A 48 25.87 -26.33 -8.08
C PRO A 48 25.67 -25.16 -9.05
N ALA A 49 26.66 -24.27 -9.12
CA ALA A 49 26.64 -23.11 -9.99
C ALA A 49 26.37 -23.58 -11.42
N GLN A 50 25.17 -23.32 -11.93
CA GLN A 50 24.85 -23.56 -13.32
C GLN A 50 25.73 -22.62 -14.14
N ALA A 51 26.58 -23.19 -15.00
CA ALA A 51 27.37 -22.41 -15.94
C ALA A 51 26.39 -21.61 -16.81
N VAL A 52 26.41 -20.28 -16.68
CA VAL A 52 25.62 -19.37 -17.50
C VAL A 52 26.22 -19.41 -18.90
N VAL A 53 25.74 -20.32 -19.75
CA VAL A 53 26.05 -20.32 -21.18
C VAL A 53 25.23 -19.17 -21.78
N PRO A 54 25.86 -18.11 -22.33
CA PRO A 54 25.12 -17.03 -22.97
C PRO A 54 24.58 -17.58 -24.29
N VAL A 55 23.32 -18.02 -24.27
CA VAL A 55 22.57 -18.31 -25.50
C VAL A 55 22.29 -16.96 -26.18
N PRO A 56 22.82 -16.71 -27.39
CA PRO A 56 22.46 -15.51 -28.14
C PRO A 56 20.97 -15.60 -28.48
N VAL A 57 20.13 -14.85 -27.77
CA VAL A 57 18.72 -14.71 -28.14
C VAL A 57 18.69 -13.84 -29.38
N PRO A 58 18.23 -14.32 -30.55
CA PRO A 58 18.08 -13.46 -31.71
C PRO A 58 17.10 -12.33 -31.36
N ILE A 59 17.59 -11.10 -31.36
CA ILE A 59 16.74 -9.91 -31.21
C ILE A 59 15.98 -9.76 -32.54
N ALA A 60 14.89 -10.52 -32.67
CA ALA A 60 13.96 -10.34 -33.76
C ALA A 60 13.39 -8.92 -33.66
N PRO A 61 13.26 -8.18 -34.79
CA PRO A 61 12.55 -6.91 -34.80
C PRO A 61 11.17 -7.10 -34.15
N PRO A 62 10.69 -6.17 -33.30
CA PRO A 62 9.36 -6.27 -32.71
C PRO A 62 8.37 -6.34 -33.86
N LYS A 63 7.83 -7.53 -34.13
CA LYS A 63 6.77 -7.69 -35.12
C LYS A 63 5.60 -6.86 -34.59
N PRO A 64 5.00 -5.94 -35.37
CA PRO A 64 3.80 -5.25 -34.91
C PRO A 64 2.76 -6.34 -34.60
N ASN A 65 2.22 -6.40 -33.36
CA ASN A 65 1.34 -7.51 -32.94
C ASN A 65 -0.08 -7.39 -33.54
N GLY A 66 -0.18 -6.83 -34.75
CA GLY A 66 -1.38 -6.80 -35.57
C GLY A 66 -2.58 -6.08 -34.94
N PRO A 67 -3.80 -6.33 -35.47
CA PRO A 67 -5.04 -5.77 -34.94
C PRO A 67 -5.33 -6.13 -33.47
N VAL A 68 -4.70 -7.20 -32.96
CA VAL A 68 -4.91 -7.70 -31.59
C VAL A 68 -4.49 -6.68 -30.54
N GLN A 69 -3.42 -5.90 -30.77
CA GLN A 69 -2.99 -4.87 -29.80
C GLN A 69 -4.08 -3.82 -29.56
N LYS A 70 -4.83 -3.47 -30.60
CA LYS A 70 -5.90 -2.46 -30.52
C LYS A 70 -7.10 -2.95 -29.69
N SER A 71 -7.20 -4.26 -29.46
CA SER A 71 -8.25 -4.86 -28.63
C SER A 71 -7.92 -4.83 -27.14
N LEU A 72 -6.67 -4.53 -26.76
CA LEU A 72 -6.23 -4.49 -25.36
C LEU A 72 -6.56 -3.14 -24.73
N VAL A 73 -7.02 -3.17 -23.48
CA VAL A 73 -7.35 -1.98 -22.71
C VAL A 73 -6.73 -2.03 -21.33
N ARG A 74 -6.33 -0.86 -20.82
CA ARG A 74 -5.92 -0.67 -19.42
C ARG A 74 -7.16 -0.27 -18.61
N ILE A 75 -7.40 -0.98 -17.52
CA ILE A 75 -8.49 -0.74 -16.59
C ILE A 75 -7.91 -0.05 -15.35
N THR A 76 -8.54 1.03 -14.91
CA THR A 76 -8.25 1.68 -13.61
C THR A 76 -9.53 1.61 -12.78
N ALA A 77 -9.46 0.93 -11.64
CA ALA A 77 -10.59 0.73 -10.75
C ALA A 77 -10.36 1.45 -9.43
N THR A 78 -11.41 2.08 -8.89
CA THR A 78 -11.42 2.61 -7.53
C THR A 78 -12.35 1.72 -6.71
N SER A 79 -11.84 1.13 -5.64
CA SER A 79 -12.58 0.24 -4.74
C SER A 79 -12.57 0.79 -3.32
N VAL A 80 -13.41 0.21 -2.46
CA VAL A 80 -13.53 0.61 -1.05
C VAL A 80 -13.43 -0.63 -0.18
N GLU A 81 -12.27 -0.86 0.43
CA GLU A 81 -12.01 -2.03 1.29
C GLU A 81 -12.91 -1.97 2.53
N PRO A 82 -13.83 -2.95 2.73
CA PRO A 82 -14.83 -2.87 3.77
C PRO A 82 -14.25 -3.22 5.14
N ASP A 83 -14.71 -2.53 6.19
CA ASP A 83 -14.34 -2.85 7.56
C ASP A 83 -15.27 -3.94 8.11
N TYR A 84 -14.80 -5.20 8.08
CA TYR A 84 -15.58 -6.32 8.59
C TYR A 84 -15.77 -6.32 10.12
N LYS A 85 -14.97 -5.55 10.87
CA LYS A 85 -15.13 -5.44 12.33
C LYS A 85 -16.17 -4.40 12.71
N ALA A 86 -16.26 -3.32 11.93
CA ALA A 86 -17.24 -2.26 12.11
C ALA A 86 -17.96 -1.98 10.78
N PRO A 87 -18.99 -2.78 10.41
CA PRO A 87 -19.61 -2.74 9.08
C PRO A 87 -20.38 -1.45 8.77
N TRP A 88 -20.64 -0.61 9.78
CA TRP A 88 -21.19 0.74 9.62
C TRP A 88 -20.12 1.76 9.19
N ASN A 89 -18.84 1.39 9.22
CA ASN A 89 -17.75 2.21 8.72
C ASN A 89 -17.63 2.02 7.21
N SER A 90 -17.45 3.13 6.48
CA SER A 90 -17.41 3.12 5.02
C SER A 90 -16.19 2.39 4.44
N GLY A 91 -15.16 2.08 5.24
CA GLY A 91 -13.96 1.39 4.77
C GLY A 91 -12.92 2.32 4.12
N GLY A 92 -11.86 1.74 3.57
CA GLY A 92 -10.73 2.47 2.99
C GLY A 92 -10.79 2.54 1.45
N ILE A 93 -10.73 3.72 0.86
CA ILE A 93 -10.70 3.88 -0.61
C ILE A 93 -9.33 3.50 -1.16
N GLN A 94 -9.30 2.62 -2.16
CA GLN A 94 -8.08 2.17 -2.85
C GLN A 94 -8.24 2.28 -4.37
N ARG A 95 -7.11 2.24 -5.09
CA ARG A 95 -7.09 2.25 -6.56
C ARG A 95 -6.26 1.09 -7.09
N GLY A 96 -6.84 0.30 -7.98
CA GLY A 96 -6.21 -0.80 -8.70
C GLY A 96 -6.04 -0.51 -10.19
N VAL A 97 -5.08 -1.22 -10.81
CA VAL A 97 -4.85 -1.20 -12.26
C VAL A 97 -4.83 -2.64 -12.76
N GLY A 98 -5.50 -2.89 -13.87
CA GLY A 98 -5.50 -4.19 -14.54
C GLY A 98 -5.59 -4.08 -16.05
N ALA A 99 -5.69 -5.22 -16.70
CA ALA A 99 -5.82 -5.32 -18.15
C ALA A 99 -7.14 -6.01 -18.51
N GLY A 100 -7.63 -5.72 -19.70
CA GLY A 100 -8.74 -6.44 -20.31
C GLY A 100 -8.64 -6.39 -21.83
N PHE A 101 -9.57 -7.03 -22.50
CA PHE A 101 -9.68 -6.98 -23.95
C PHE A 101 -11.12 -6.93 -24.43
N VAL A 102 -11.33 -6.30 -25.58
CA VAL A 102 -12.67 -6.14 -26.19
C VAL A 102 -13.16 -7.47 -26.75
N ILE A 103 -14.39 -7.82 -26.41
CA ILE A 103 -15.13 -8.98 -26.94
C ILE A 103 -16.38 -8.50 -27.69
N SER A 104 -17.06 -9.41 -28.37
CA SER A 104 -18.28 -9.11 -29.13
C SER A 104 -19.37 -8.49 -28.25
N GLY A 105 -20.19 -7.63 -28.86
CA GLY A 105 -21.30 -6.95 -28.19
C GLY A 105 -20.89 -5.76 -27.35
N ASN A 106 -19.81 -5.05 -27.71
CA ASN A 106 -19.33 -3.83 -27.04
C ASN A 106 -19.02 -4.05 -25.54
N ARG A 107 -18.32 -5.15 -25.24
CA ARG A 107 -17.96 -5.57 -23.87
C ARG A 107 -16.45 -5.76 -23.74
N ILE A 108 -15.96 -5.69 -22.50
CA ILE A 108 -14.56 -5.95 -22.14
C ILE A 108 -14.53 -7.16 -21.20
N LEU A 109 -13.67 -8.14 -21.49
CA LEU A 109 -13.38 -9.24 -20.57
C LEU A 109 -12.14 -8.90 -19.73
N THR A 110 -12.20 -9.17 -18.43
CA THR A 110 -11.10 -8.99 -17.47
C THR A 110 -11.22 -9.99 -16.32
N ASN A 111 -10.22 -10.06 -15.45
CA ASN A 111 -10.29 -10.84 -14.22
C ASN A 111 -11.23 -10.18 -13.23
N ALA A 112 -11.95 -10.98 -12.43
CA ALA A 112 -12.86 -10.46 -11.41
C ALA A 112 -12.13 -9.52 -10.43
N HIS A 113 -10.99 -9.94 -9.87
CA HIS A 113 -10.22 -9.18 -8.89
C HIS A 113 -9.74 -7.80 -9.37
N VAL A 114 -9.76 -7.52 -10.67
CA VAL A 114 -9.41 -6.19 -11.19
C VAL A 114 -10.48 -5.16 -10.83
N VAL A 115 -11.73 -5.60 -10.71
CA VAL A 115 -12.91 -4.76 -10.47
C VAL A 115 -13.67 -5.11 -9.20
N SER A 116 -13.58 -6.35 -8.71
CA SER A 116 -14.17 -6.77 -7.44
C SER A 116 -13.25 -6.38 -6.30
N ASN A 117 -13.81 -5.65 -5.34
CA ASN A 117 -13.26 -5.40 -4.03
C ASN A 117 -12.96 -6.75 -3.34
N SER A 118 -11.72 -7.23 -3.43
CA SER A 118 -11.28 -8.56 -2.99
C SER A 118 -10.16 -8.44 -1.99
#